data_AF-A0A1I8CNI1-F1
#
_entry.id   AF-A0A1I8CNI1-F1
#
_cell.length_a   1.000
_cell.length_b   1.000
_cell.length_c   1.000
_cell.angle_alpha   90.00
_cell.angle_beta   90.00
_cell.angle_gamma   90.00
#
_symmetry.space_group_name_H-M   'P 1'
#
loop_
_entity.id
_entity.type
_entity.pdbx_description
1 polymer ?
#
loop_
_entity_poly.entity_id
_entity_poly.type
_entity_poly.pdbx_seq_one_letter_code
_entity_poly.pdbx_strand_id
1 'polypeptide(L)'
;MFRKGNYAERVGAGTPVYLAAVFEYLAAKILEFADNAARDNKKFRINPRHLQLAIRNGEELNKLRGVIPNIQSKLVPKKGAETAE
;
A
#
# COMPACT_ATOMS: atom_id res chain seq x y z
N MET A 1 22.66 -8.99 7.20
CA MET A 1 21.38 -8.77 7.92
C MET A 1 21.08 -9.95 8.85
N PHE A 2 20.79 -11.15 8.36
CA PHE A 2 20.37 -12.29 9.21
C PHE A 2 21.37 -12.72 10.29
N ARG A 3 22.66 -12.84 9.94
CA ARG A 3 23.70 -13.24 10.91
C ARG A 3 24.05 -12.15 11.94
N LYS A 4 23.82 -10.88 11.61
CA LYS A 4 24.11 -9.73 12.50
C LYS A 4 22.91 -9.31 13.35
N GLY A 5 21.70 -9.78 13.02
CA GLY A 5 20.46 -9.42 13.71
C GLY A 5 20.07 -10.38 14.84
N ASN A 6 20.93 -11.35 15.19
CA ASN A 6 20.72 -12.31 16.29
C ASN A 6 19.38 -13.07 16.24
N TYR A 7 18.88 -13.38 15.04
CA TYR A 7 17.61 -14.10 14.87
C TYR A 7 17.69 -15.60 15.16
N ALA A 8 18.88 -16.20 14.98
CA ALA A 8 19.16 -17.60 15.23
C ALA A 8 20.67 -17.82 15.37
N GLU A 9 21.08 -18.88 16.07
CA GLU A 9 22.49 -19.28 16.21
C GLU A 9 23.12 -19.64 14.85
N ARG A 10 22.36 -20.30 13.97
CA ARG A 10 22.77 -20.64 12.61
C ARG A 10 21.70 -20.23 11.61
N VAL A 11 22.13 -19.73 10.45
CA VAL A 11 21.24 -19.37 9.33
C VAL A 11 21.61 -20.24 8.14
N GLY A 12 20.63 -20.97 7.60
CA GLY A 12 20.82 -21.83 6.43
C GLY A 12 21.25 -21.04 5.18
N ALA A 13 21.98 -21.69 4.29
CA ALA A 13 22.50 -21.03 3.07
C ALA A 13 21.37 -20.57 2.13
N GLY A 14 20.24 -21.27 2.09
CA GLY A 14 19.07 -20.91 1.27
C GLY A 14 18.21 -19.77 1.84
N THR A 15 18.31 -19.48 3.14
CA THR A 15 17.50 -18.44 3.80
C THR A 15 17.63 -17.05 3.16
N PRO A 16 18.84 -16.51 2.90
CA PRO A 16 18.96 -15.20 2.26
C PRO A 16 18.40 -15.17 0.84
N VAL A 17 18.49 -16.28 0.10
CA VAL A 17 17.97 -16.37 -1.27
C VAL A 17 16.45 -16.35 -1.27
N TYR A 18 15.84 -17.20 -0.43
CA TYR A 18 14.38 -17.28 -0.32
C TYR A 18 13.79 -15.94 0.13
N LEU A 19 14.36 -15.31 1.17
CA LEU A 19 13.80 -14.06 1.68
C LEU A 19 14.04 -12.88 0.73
N ALA A 20 15.15 -12.86 -0.01
CA ALA A 20 15.37 -11.86 -1.05
C ALA A 20 14.30 -11.97 -2.15
N ALA A 21 13.99 -13.18 -2.63
CA ALA A 21 12.96 -13.39 -3.63
C ALA A 21 11.57 -12.95 -3.15
N VAL A 22 11.23 -13.25 -1.88
CA VAL A 22 9.96 -12.80 -1.29
C VAL A 22 9.91 -11.27 -1.20
N PHE A 23 10.99 -10.62 -0.78
CA PHE A 23 11.03 -9.15 -0.72
C PHE A 23 10.97 -8.50 -2.10
N GLU A 24 11.64 -9.08 -3.10
CA GLU A 24 11.57 -8.59 -4.47
C GLU A 24 10.15 -8.69 -5.03
N TYR A 25 9.48 -9.84 -4.85
CA TYR A 25 8.09 -10.03 -5.25
C TYR A 25 7.16 -9.00 -4.61
N LEU A 26 7.26 -8.81 -3.29
CA LEU A 26 6.43 -7.85 -2.56
C LEU A 26 6.70 -6.40 -2.99
N ALA A 27 7.98 -6.02 -3.17
CA ALA A 27 8.36 -4.70 -3.63
C ALA A 27 7.83 -4.42 -5.04
N ALA A 28 8.01 -5.36 -5.96
CA ALA A 28 7.50 -5.26 -7.32
C ALA A 28 5.97 -5.10 -7.33
N LYS A 29 5.25 -5.88 -6.51
CA LYS A 29 3.79 -5.83 -6.49
C LYS A 29 3.25 -4.51 -5.94
N ILE A 30 3.85 -4.00 -4.87
CA ILE A 30 3.49 -2.69 -4.31
C ILE A 30 3.78 -1.57 -5.32
N LEU A 31 4.91 -1.64 -6.02
CA LEU A 31 5.28 -0.64 -7.03
C LEU A 31 4.36 -0.67 -8.25
N GLU A 32 3.94 -1.85 -8.72
CA GLU A 32 2.97 -2.01 -9.81
C GLU A 32 1.65 -1.30 -9.47
N PHE A 33 1.11 -1.55 -8.27
CA PHE A 33 -0.12 -0.90 -7.81
C PHE A 33 0.05 0.60 -7.59
N ALA A 34 1.19 1.04 -7.07
CA ALA A 34 1.48 2.45 -6.85
C ALA A 34 1.70 3.21 -8.18
N ASP A 35 2.26 2.57 -9.20
CA ASP A 35 2.38 3.13 -10.55
C ASP A 35 1.01 3.31 -11.18
N ASN A 36 0.13 2.30 -11.10
CA ASN A 36 -1.25 2.41 -11.56
C ASN A 36 -1.98 3.58 -10.86
N ALA A 37 -1.87 3.69 -9.54
CA ALA A 37 -2.44 4.82 -8.81
C ALA A 37 -1.83 6.18 -9.19
N ALA A 38 -0.55 6.24 -9.57
CA ALA A 38 0.07 7.46 -10.06
C ALA A 38 -0.48 7.87 -11.43
N ARG A 39 -0.63 6.90 -12.34
CA ARG A 39 -1.20 7.08 -13.68
C ARG A 39 -2.66 7.54 -13.62
N ASP A 40 -3.46 6.94 -12.76
CA ASP A 40 -4.86 7.35 -12.53
C ASP A 40 -4.96 8.80 -12.05
N ASN A 41 -4.00 9.23 -11.22
CA ASN A 41 -3.88 10.61 -10.76
C ASN A 41 -3.15 11.54 -11.75
N LYS A 42 -2.84 11.07 -12.96
CA LYS A 42 -2.13 11.80 -14.02
C LYS A 42 -0.77 12.35 -13.56
N LYS A 43 -0.04 11.56 -12.77
CA LYS A 43 1.31 11.89 -12.27
C LYS A 43 2.33 10.88 -12.80
N PHE A 44 3.51 11.38 -13.16
CA PHE A 44 4.64 10.55 -13.63
C PHE A 44 5.53 10.03 -12.49
N ARG A 45 5.41 10.61 -11.27
CA ARG A 45 6.21 10.22 -10.11
C ARG A 45 5.33 9.59 -9.03
N ILE A 46 5.74 8.44 -8.52
CA ILE A 46 5.14 7.80 -7.34
C ILE A 46 5.41 8.67 -6.10
N ASN A 47 4.38 8.96 -5.32
CA ASN A 47 4.46 9.70 -4.06
C ASN A 47 3.85 8.86 -2.91
N PRO A 48 3.98 9.29 -1.64
CA PRO A 48 3.42 8.55 -0.51
C PRO A 48 1.91 8.28 -0.58
N ARG A 49 1.12 9.15 -1.25
CA ARG A 49 -0.32 8.95 -1.45
C ARG A 49 -0.60 7.78 -2.40
N HIS A 50 0.16 7.63 -3.48
CA HIS A 50 -0.01 6.50 -4.39
C HIS A 50 0.32 5.17 -3.72
N LEU A 51 1.34 5.13 -2.86
CA LEU A 51 1.66 3.97 -2.02
C LEU A 51 0.52 3.65 -1.04
N GLN A 52 -0.06 4.68 -0.40
CA GLN A 52 -1.19 4.50 0.51
C GLN A 52 -2.43 3.93 -0.19
N LEU A 53 -2.74 4.41 -1.40
CA LEU A 53 -3.83 3.90 -2.22
C LEU A 53 -3.58 2.44 -2.66
N ALA A 54 -2.36 2.13 -3.10
CA ALA A 54 -1.96 0.78 -3.49
C ALA A 54 -2.12 -0.24 -2.35
N ILE A 55 -1.69 0.12 -1.13
CA ILE A 55 -1.77 -0.75 0.05
C ILE A 55 -3.22 -0.99 0.47
N ARG A 56 -4.08 0.04 0.39
CA ARG A 56 -5.46 -0.03 0.87
C ARG A 56 -6.42 -0.70 -0.12
N ASN A 57 -6.20 -0.53 -1.41
CA ASN A 57 -7.02 -1.14 -2.45
C ASN A 57 -6.63 -2.61 -2.73
N GLY A 58 -5.44 -3.05 -2.33
CA GLY A 58 -5.04 -4.45 -2.41
C GLY A 58 -5.63 -5.29 -1.28
N GLU A 59 -6.42 -6.32 -1.61
CA GLU A 59 -7.04 -7.22 -0.63
C GLU A 59 -6.03 -7.85 0.34
N GLU A 60 -4.85 -8.21 -0.18
CA GLU A 60 -3.76 -8.84 0.57
C GLU A 60 -2.98 -7.84 1.45
N LEU A 61 -2.97 -6.55 1.07
CA LEU A 61 -2.15 -5.50 1.69
C LEU A 61 -2.94 -4.60 2.64
N ASN A 62 -4.28 -4.63 2.59
CA ASN A 62 -5.16 -3.74 3.35
C ASN A 62 -5.05 -3.89 4.88
N LYS A 63 -4.44 -4.98 5.38
CA LYS A 63 -4.10 -5.13 6.81
C LYS A 63 -3.04 -4.14 7.28
N LEU A 64 -2.26 -3.56 6.36
CA LEU A 64 -1.24 -2.55 6.63
C LEU A 64 -1.89 -1.14 6.69
N ARG A 65 -1.60 -0.37 7.74
CA ARG A 65 -2.38 0.81 8.17
C ARG A 65 -2.24 2.05 7.26
N GLY A 66 -3.34 2.81 7.09
CA GLY A 66 -3.47 4.09 6.34
C GLY A 66 -4.92 4.65 6.31
N VAL A 67 -5.21 5.80 5.71
CA VAL A 67 -6.60 6.33 5.59
C VAL A 67 -6.93 6.56 4.12
N ILE A 68 -8.12 6.12 3.68
CA ILE A 68 -8.67 6.42 2.34
C ILE A 68 -9.73 7.51 2.49
N PRO A 69 -9.86 8.46 1.55
CA PRO A 69 -11.02 9.35 1.50
C PRO A 69 -12.32 8.53 1.40
N ASN A 70 -13.10 8.53 2.47
CA ASN A 70 -14.40 7.87 2.53
C ASN A 70 -15.35 8.71 3.38
N ILE A 71 -16.48 9.12 2.81
CA ILE A 71 -17.52 9.85 3.52
C ILE A 71 -18.68 8.86 3.73
N GLN A 72 -19.05 8.62 4.99
CA GLN A 72 -20.19 7.77 5.32
C GLN A 72 -21.47 8.37 4.74
N SER A 73 -22.34 7.55 4.15
CA SER A 73 -23.57 8.01 3.48
C SER A 73 -24.49 8.85 4.38
N LYS A 74 -24.43 8.64 5.70
CA LYS A 74 -25.18 9.42 6.70
C LYS A 74 -24.72 10.88 6.80
N LEU A 75 -23.48 11.16 6.41
CA LEU A 75 -22.84 12.47 6.46
C LEU A 75 -22.94 13.22 5.12
N VAL A 76 -23.44 12.58 4.08
CA VAL A 76 -23.64 13.21 2.76
C VAL A 76 -24.97 13.98 2.80
N PRO A 77 -24.98 15.28 2.46
CA PRO A 77 -26.21 16.06 2.40
C PRO A 77 -27.20 15.41 1.43
N LYS A 78 -28.47 15.33 1.82
CA LYS A 78 -29.52 14.81 0.95
C LYS A 78 -29.66 15.75 -0.26
N LYS A 79 -29.50 15.20 -1.46
CA LYS A 79 -29.68 15.92 -2.73
C LYS A 79 -31.10 16.49 -2.76
N GLY A 80 -31.24 17.80 -2.54
CA GLY A 80 -32.51 18.51 -2.39
C GLY A 80 -32.50 19.67 -1.39
N ALA A 81 -31.49 19.76 -0.52
CA ALA A 81 -31.22 20.97 0.27
C ALA A 81 -30.22 21.86 -0.49
N GLU A 82 -30.64 22.42 -1.63
CA GLU A 82 -30.04 23.67 -2.08
C GLU A 82 -30.34 24.72 -1.00
N THR A 83 -29.30 25.41 -0.55
CA THR A 83 -29.36 26.52 0.40
C THR A 83 -30.46 27.49 0.02
N ALA A 84 -31.53 27.52 0.80
CA ALA A 84 -32.31 28.72 1.03
C ALA A 84 -31.55 29.52 2.09
N GLU A 85 -31.09 30.71 1.68
CA GLU A 85 -30.30 31.74 2.40
C GLU A 85 -28.84 31.45 2.73
#